data_AF-A0A1G5A3Z3-F1
#
_entry.id   AF-A0A1G5A3Z3-F1
#
_cell.length_a   1.000
_cell.length_b   1.000
_cell.length_c   1.000
_cell.angle_alpha   90.00
_cell.angle_beta   90.00
_cell.angle_gamma   90.00
#
_symmetry.space_group_name_H-M   'P 1'
#
loop_
_entity.id
_entity.type
_entity.pdbx_description
1 polymer ?
#
loop_
_entity_poly.entity_id
_entity_poly.type
_entity_poly.pdbx_seq_one_letter_code
_entity_poly.pdbx_strand_id
1 'polypeptide(L)'
;MNHRVATDLEEVEALSVPVFQVQSAPPALAGWVTRLLTPVVAACRLRRAYPIELRPTGCWAGWALAPEYAPDRRVSVSNLMLYRSPRALVTIYLHELAHQIVGADHDHDAQFFATNLMLLLRASDSVDVDVLPAGGALAEMGLYDIQAPPVELQREPDAGVGRAVSWAISVAHEFAPKAMTAEDAAAEICARYAAWILQLEAAPAKAAAAAAARAQAAAAAISTAQRLRRVHAWMAVAAVTVLAEAFMLLKFAFGGA
;
A
#
# COMPACT_ATOMS: atom_id res chain seq x y z
N MET A 1 -29.03 29.91 13.95
CA MET A 1 -30.46 29.58 13.82
C MET A 1 -30.65 28.16 14.29
N ASN A 2 -31.53 27.98 15.28
CA ASN A 2 -31.71 26.79 16.10
C ASN A 2 -32.56 25.73 15.38
N HIS A 3 -32.08 24.49 15.34
CA HIS A 3 -32.95 23.31 15.33
C HIS A 3 -32.47 22.33 16.40
N ARG A 4 -33.04 22.50 17.60
CA ARG A 4 -33.13 21.44 18.61
C ARG A 4 -34.08 20.38 18.06
N VAL A 5 -33.62 19.14 17.96
CA VAL A 5 -34.50 17.97 17.94
C VAL A 5 -34.09 17.11 19.13
N ALA A 6 -34.98 17.15 20.13
CA ALA A 6 -35.18 16.24 21.27
C ALA A 6 -34.00 15.37 21.72
N THR A 7 -33.37 15.83 22.80
CA THR A 7 -32.91 15.00 23.91
C THR A 7 -34.10 14.21 24.48
N ASP A 8 -34.05 12.87 24.44
CA ASP A 8 -34.79 11.94 25.31
C ASP A 8 -34.39 10.48 24.99
N LEU A 9 -33.12 10.11 25.23
CA LEU A 9 -32.67 8.71 25.21
C LEU A 9 -31.70 8.36 26.35
N GLU A 10 -31.67 9.17 27.41
CA GLU A 10 -30.98 8.84 28.66
C GLU A 10 -31.91 8.06 29.59
N GLU A 11 -32.36 6.87 29.19
CA GLU A 11 -32.94 5.84 30.08
C GLU A 11 -33.29 4.58 29.29
N VAL A 12 -32.28 3.78 28.92
CA VAL A 12 -32.51 2.35 28.66
C VAL A 12 -31.38 1.58 29.32
N GLU A 13 -31.68 1.13 30.54
CA GLU A 13 -30.95 0.11 31.28
C GLU A 13 -30.69 -1.13 30.39
N ALA A 14 -29.60 -1.82 30.72
CA ALA A 14 -29.15 -3.09 30.16
C ALA A 14 -30.27 -3.96 29.54
N LEU A 15 -30.28 -4.03 28.20
CA LEU A 15 -31.02 -5.05 27.47
C LEU A 15 -30.05 -5.96 26.73
N SER A 16 -29.99 -7.19 27.25
CA SER A 16 -29.57 -8.42 26.59
C SER A 16 -29.83 -8.39 25.08
N VAL A 17 -28.79 -8.67 24.31
CA VAL A 17 -28.78 -8.78 22.85
C VAL A 17 -30.02 -9.50 22.30
N PRO A 18 -30.75 -8.88 21.36
CA PRO A 18 -31.49 -9.59 20.34
C PRO A 18 -31.01 -9.20 18.94
N VAL A 19 -30.54 -10.21 18.21
CA VAL A 19 -30.75 -10.45 16.77
C VAL A 19 -31.06 -9.21 15.91
N PHE A 20 -30.09 -8.88 15.04
CA PHE A 20 -30.17 -8.09 13.81
C PHE A 20 -31.59 -7.86 13.25
N GLN A 21 -32.30 -6.85 13.74
CA GLN A 21 -33.45 -6.31 13.01
C GLN A 21 -33.00 -5.09 12.22
N VAL A 22 -32.80 -5.33 10.92
CA VAL A 22 -32.74 -4.30 9.88
C VAL A 22 -34.10 -3.61 9.86
N GLN A 23 -34.26 -2.49 10.55
CA GLN A 23 -35.42 -1.65 10.27
C GLN A 23 -35.22 -1.03 8.90
N SER A 24 -36.17 -1.29 7.98
CA SER A 24 -36.21 -0.60 6.70
C SER A 24 -36.20 0.90 6.96
N ALA A 25 -35.19 1.60 6.43
CA ALA A 25 -35.14 3.05 6.53
C ALA A 25 -36.44 3.67 6.01
N PRO A 26 -36.95 4.75 6.62
CA PRO A 26 -38.10 5.48 6.09
C PRO A 26 -37.91 5.76 4.58
N PRO A 27 -38.95 5.66 3.73
CA PRO A 27 -38.79 5.78 2.27
C PRO A 27 -38.08 7.07 1.83
N ALA A 28 -38.31 8.18 2.53
CA ALA A 28 -37.63 9.44 2.27
C ALA A 28 -36.12 9.38 2.52
N LEU A 29 -35.70 8.70 3.61
CA LEU A 29 -34.29 8.49 3.94
C LEU A 29 -33.64 7.53 2.94
N ALA A 30 -34.29 6.41 2.62
CA ALA A 30 -33.82 5.48 1.60
C ALA A 30 -33.61 6.19 0.26
N GLY A 31 -34.59 6.98 -0.19
CA GLY A 31 -34.48 7.76 -1.42
C GLY A 31 -33.37 8.82 -1.39
N TRP A 32 -33.12 9.45 -0.24
CA TRP A 32 -32.01 10.39 -0.09
C TRP A 32 -30.64 9.68 -0.17
N VAL A 33 -30.46 8.58 0.55
CA VAL A 33 -29.22 7.76 0.50
C VAL A 33 -28.98 7.24 -0.91
N THR A 34 -30.01 6.75 -1.60
CA THR A 34 -29.90 6.30 -2.99
C THR A 34 -29.41 7.42 -3.89
N ARG A 35 -30.03 8.62 -3.84
CA ARG A 35 -29.58 9.76 -4.67
C ARG A 35 -28.14 10.18 -4.38
N LEU A 36 -27.71 10.08 -3.12
CA LEU A 36 -26.35 10.40 -2.71
C LEU A 36 -25.33 9.36 -3.23
N LEU A 37 -25.63 8.06 -3.10
CA LEU A 37 -24.68 7.00 -3.42
C LEU A 37 -24.69 6.55 -4.89
N THR A 38 -25.80 6.71 -5.62
CA THR A 38 -25.87 6.33 -7.04
C THR A 38 -24.72 6.92 -7.88
N PRO A 39 -24.41 8.23 -7.85
CA PRO A 39 -23.30 8.76 -8.62
C PRO A 39 -21.94 8.23 -8.14
N VAL A 40 -21.76 8.00 -6.84
CA VAL A 40 -20.54 7.41 -6.26
C VAL A 40 -20.33 5.98 -6.77
N VAL A 41 -21.36 5.14 -6.72
CA VAL A 41 -21.36 3.76 -7.21
C VAL A 41 -21.06 3.71 -8.70
N ALA A 42 -21.68 4.60 -9.48
CA ALA A 42 -21.42 4.70 -10.92
C ALA A 42 -19.96 5.09 -11.21
N ALA A 43 -19.42 6.07 -10.49
CA ALA A 43 -18.03 6.51 -10.62
C ALA A 43 -17.03 5.41 -10.28
N CYS A 44 -17.34 4.58 -9.27
CA CYS A 44 -16.49 3.47 -8.85
C CYS A 44 -16.46 2.31 -9.87
N ARG A 45 -17.40 2.25 -10.83
CA ARG A 45 -17.49 1.20 -11.86
C ARG A 45 -17.63 -0.19 -11.25
N LEU A 46 -18.52 -0.34 -10.27
CA LEU A 46 -18.77 -1.61 -9.61
C LEU A 46 -19.44 -2.60 -10.57
N ARG A 47 -18.97 -3.84 -10.60
CA ARG A 47 -19.55 -4.93 -11.41
C ARG A 47 -20.83 -5.47 -10.78
N ARG A 48 -20.93 -5.44 -9.45
CA ARG A 48 -22.10 -5.89 -8.69
C ARG A 48 -22.64 -4.78 -7.80
N ALA A 49 -23.88 -4.95 -7.36
CA ALA A 49 -24.47 -4.10 -6.34
C ALA A 49 -23.93 -4.48 -4.96
N TYR A 50 -23.69 -3.46 -4.12
CA TYR A 50 -23.32 -3.61 -2.71
C TYR A 50 -24.38 -2.87 -1.88
N PRO A 51 -25.41 -3.57 -1.38
CA PRO A 51 -26.49 -2.95 -0.62
C PRO A 51 -25.94 -2.20 0.59
N ILE A 52 -26.51 -1.04 0.89
CA ILE A 52 -26.22 -0.32 2.13
C ILE A 52 -27.30 -0.62 3.18
N GLU A 53 -26.86 -0.91 4.39
CA GLU A 53 -27.70 -1.08 5.56
C GLU A 53 -27.39 0.02 6.59
N LEU A 54 -28.40 0.74 7.06
CA LEU A 54 -28.23 1.75 8.12
C LEU A 54 -28.60 1.14 9.47
N ARG A 55 -27.72 1.25 10.46
CA ARG A 55 -27.94 0.64 11.79
C ARG A 55 -27.90 1.66 12.94
N PRO A 56 -28.84 1.58 13.90
CA PRO A 56 -28.82 2.37 15.13
C PRO A 56 -27.79 1.78 16.09
N THR A 57 -26.54 2.22 16.01
CA THR A 57 -25.47 1.67 16.84
C THR A 57 -24.52 2.77 17.31
N GLY A 58 -24.29 2.80 18.63
CA GLY A 58 -23.79 3.97 19.35
C GLY A 58 -22.29 4.23 19.32
N CYS A 59 -21.47 3.43 18.64
CA CYS A 59 -20.01 3.56 18.76
C CYS A 59 -19.15 3.19 17.55
N TRP A 60 -19.70 2.64 16.46
CA TRP A 60 -18.94 2.30 15.24
C TRP A 60 -19.40 3.13 14.05
N ALA A 61 -18.52 3.30 13.05
CA ALA A 61 -18.81 4.10 11.86
C ALA A 61 -19.41 3.23 10.74
N GLY A 62 -18.73 2.15 10.38
CA GLY A 62 -19.14 1.15 9.38
C GLY A 62 -18.59 -0.23 9.74
N TRP A 63 -19.10 -1.25 9.06
CA TRP A 63 -18.51 -2.59 9.00
C TRP A 63 -19.01 -3.35 7.76
N ALA A 64 -18.19 -4.28 7.28
CA ALA A 64 -18.51 -5.23 6.23
C ALA A 64 -18.35 -6.65 6.78
N LEU A 65 -19.37 -7.49 6.58
CA LEU A 65 -19.31 -8.91 6.93
C LEU A 65 -18.72 -9.76 5.81
N ALA A 66 -18.02 -10.83 6.19
CA ALA A 66 -17.63 -11.89 5.27
C ALA A 66 -18.83 -12.44 4.49
N PRO A 67 -18.66 -12.86 3.22
CA PRO A 67 -19.75 -13.37 2.40
C PRO A 67 -20.49 -14.58 3.00
N GLU A 68 -19.86 -15.30 3.93
CA GLU A 68 -20.49 -16.38 4.70
C GLU A 68 -21.57 -15.89 5.67
N TYR A 69 -21.43 -14.68 6.23
CA TYR A 69 -22.41 -14.06 7.13
C TYR A 69 -23.32 -13.05 6.42
N ALA A 70 -22.86 -12.48 5.30
CA ALA A 70 -23.64 -11.58 4.44
C ALA A 70 -23.46 -11.94 2.96
N PRO A 71 -24.22 -12.92 2.43
CA PRO A 71 -24.07 -13.40 1.05
C PRO A 71 -24.30 -12.33 -0.02
N ASP A 72 -25.10 -11.30 0.30
CA ASP A 72 -25.35 -10.15 -0.56
C ASP A 72 -24.26 -9.06 -0.45
N ARG A 73 -23.23 -9.28 0.37
CA ARG A 73 -22.08 -8.37 0.56
C ARG A 73 -22.50 -6.96 0.96
N ARG A 74 -23.57 -6.86 1.75
CA ARG A 74 -24.05 -5.57 2.23
C ARG A 74 -22.97 -4.85 3.05
N VAL A 75 -22.90 -3.55 2.88
CA VAL A 75 -22.13 -2.63 3.70
C VAL A 75 -23.05 -2.04 4.75
N SER A 76 -22.68 -2.18 6.01
CA SER A 76 -23.45 -1.62 7.11
C SER A 76 -22.80 -0.34 7.59
N VAL A 77 -23.57 0.73 7.72
CA VAL A 77 -23.12 2.05 8.18
C VAL A 77 -23.96 2.47 9.38
N SER A 78 -23.33 3.07 10.39
CA SER A 78 -24.06 3.63 11.52
C SER A 78 -24.95 4.79 11.07
N ASN A 79 -26.19 4.80 11.55
CA ASN A 79 -27.12 5.90 11.29
C ASN A 79 -26.60 7.25 11.85
N LEU A 80 -25.62 7.23 12.76
CA LEU A 80 -24.95 8.44 13.23
C LEU A 80 -24.23 9.19 12.10
N MET A 81 -23.80 8.49 11.05
CA MET A 81 -23.17 9.13 9.89
C MET A 81 -24.11 10.07 9.15
N LEU A 82 -25.44 9.83 9.23
CA LEU A 82 -26.46 10.72 8.69
C LEU A 82 -26.44 12.11 9.34
N TYR A 83 -26.08 12.18 10.63
CA TYR A 83 -26.05 13.44 11.39
C TYR A 83 -24.70 14.15 11.30
N ARG A 84 -23.65 13.48 10.81
CA ARG A 84 -22.33 14.10 10.63
C ARG A 84 -22.26 14.91 9.35
N SER A 85 -22.30 14.23 8.20
CA SER A 85 -22.30 14.86 6.88
C SER A 85 -22.51 13.81 5.76
N PRO A 86 -22.98 14.23 4.57
CA PRO A 86 -23.00 13.38 3.40
C PRO A 86 -21.61 12.79 3.07
N ARG A 87 -20.55 13.60 3.26
CA ARG A 87 -19.15 13.19 3.09
C ARG A 87 -18.78 12.02 3.97
N ALA A 88 -19.09 12.10 5.27
CA ALA A 88 -18.79 11.02 6.22
C ALA A 88 -19.48 9.70 5.82
N LEU A 89 -20.74 9.77 5.36
CA LEU A 89 -21.46 8.59 4.89
C LEU A 89 -20.81 7.96 3.65
N VAL A 90 -20.40 8.77 2.67
CA VAL A 90 -19.72 8.29 1.46
C VAL A 90 -18.36 7.69 1.79
N THR A 91 -17.54 8.38 2.59
CA THR A 91 -16.21 7.89 2.99
C THR A 91 -16.30 6.54 3.69
N ILE A 92 -17.19 6.42 4.68
CA ILE A 92 -17.38 5.16 5.41
C ILE A 92 -17.95 4.08 4.48
N TYR A 93 -18.91 4.40 3.63
CA TYR A 93 -19.42 3.43 2.67
C TYR A 93 -18.32 2.88 1.75
N LEU A 94 -17.44 3.74 1.23
CA LEU A 94 -16.33 3.33 0.37
C LEU A 94 -15.25 2.54 1.13
N HIS A 95 -14.99 2.89 2.38
CA HIS A 95 -14.10 2.14 3.28
C HIS A 95 -14.57 0.71 3.47
N GLU A 96 -15.83 0.52 3.86
CA GLU A 96 -16.40 -0.81 4.06
C GLU A 96 -16.59 -1.57 2.74
N LEU A 97 -16.85 -0.85 1.65
CA LEU A 97 -16.89 -1.43 0.33
C LEU A 97 -15.50 -1.97 -0.08
N ALA A 98 -14.42 -1.27 0.26
CA ALA A 98 -13.07 -1.77 0.00
C ALA A 98 -12.83 -3.10 0.72
N HIS A 99 -13.28 -3.24 1.98
CA HIS A 99 -13.27 -4.53 2.69
C HIS A 99 -14.02 -5.60 1.91
N GLN A 100 -15.23 -5.31 1.41
CA GLN A 100 -16.00 -6.28 0.61
C GLN A 100 -15.32 -6.72 -0.70
N ILE A 101 -14.53 -5.83 -1.30
CA ILE A 101 -13.89 -6.07 -2.59
C ILE A 101 -12.55 -6.81 -2.43
N VAL A 102 -11.71 -6.39 -1.47
CA VAL A 102 -10.41 -7.02 -1.18
C VAL A 102 -10.63 -8.39 -0.50
N GLY A 103 -11.65 -8.49 0.34
CA GLY A 103 -12.08 -9.67 1.09
C GLY A 103 -12.45 -9.26 2.52
N ALA A 104 -13.60 -9.67 3.04
CA ALA A 104 -14.16 -8.98 4.21
C ALA A 104 -13.45 -9.25 5.56
N ASP A 105 -12.45 -10.14 5.60
CA ASP A 105 -11.62 -10.42 6.79
C ASP A 105 -10.27 -9.70 6.76
N HIS A 106 -10.12 -8.62 5.98
CA HIS A 106 -8.81 -8.01 5.75
C HIS A 106 -8.45 -6.99 6.82
N ASP A 107 -7.22 -7.11 7.31
CA ASP A 107 -6.56 -6.07 8.07
C ASP A 107 -6.42 -4.79 7.23
N HIS A 108 -6.33 -3.66 7.94
CA HIS A 108 -5.99 -2.37 7.37
C HIS A 108 -4.52 -2.37 6.88
N ASP A 109 -4.27 -2.96 5.72
CA ASP A 109 -2.95 -3.10 5.10
C ASP A 109 -2.80 -2.22 3.84
N ALA A 110 -1.68 -2.34 3.12
CA ALA A 110 -1.40 -1.48 1.97
C ALA A 110 -2.33 -1.74 0.76
N GLN A 111 -2.77 -2.98 0.53
CA GLN A 111 -3.70 -3.29 -0.57
C GLN A 111 -5.12 -2.81 -0.26
N PHE A 112 -5.55 -2.90 1.00
CA PHE A 112 -6.79 -2.31 1.46
C PHE A 112 -6.76 -0.80 1.25
N PHE A 113 -5.72 -0.13 1.76
CA PHE A 113 -5.56 1.32 1.62
C PHE A 113 -5.53 1.75 0.14
N ALA A 114 -4.79 1.03 -0.72
CA ALA A 114 -4.73 1.31 -2.15
C ALA A 114 -6.12 1.20 -2.81
N THR A 115 -6.89 0.18 -2.43
CA THR A 115 -8.24 -0.03 -2.96
C THR A 115 -9.21 1.06 -2.49
N ASN A 116 -9.21 1.39 -1.20
CA ASN A 116 -10.07 2.45 -0.65
C ASN A 116 -9.74 3.81 -1.28
N LEU A 117 -8.44 4.17 -1.35
CA LEU A 117 -8.00 5.40 -1.99
C LEU A 117 -8.36 5.44 -3.49
N MET A 118 -8.23 4.32 -4.21
CA MET A 118 -8.66 4.24 -5.62
C MET A 118 -10.16 4.54 -5.77
N LEU A 119 -11.01 4.00 -4.90
CA LEU A 119 -12.45 4.26 -4.92
C LEU A 119 -12.75 5.74 -4.65
N LEU A 120 -12.10 6.34 -3.66
CA LEU A 120 -12.24 7.75 -3.32
C LEU A 120 -11.77 8.67 -4.47
N LEU A 121 -10.67 8.33 -5.15
CA LEU A 121 -10.19 9.06 -6.32
C LEU A 121 -11.21 8.99 -7.47
N ARG A 122 -11.73 7.80 -7.77
CA ARG A 122 -12.77 7.63 -8.80
C ARG A 122 -14.03 8.45 -8.49
N ALA A 123 -14.46 8.44 -7.24
CA ALA A 123 -15.60 9.24 -6.81
C ALA A 123 -15.31 10.74 -6.94
N SER A 124 -14.10 11.19 -6.56
CA SER A 124 -13.69 12.61 -6.57
C SER A 124 -13.72 13.24 -7.95
N ASP A 125 -13.45 12.47 -9.00
CA ASP A 125 -13.49 12.96 -10.38
C ASP A 125 -14.91 13.13 -10.94
N SER A 126 -15.93 12.56 -10.28
CA SER A 126 -17.26 12.35 -10.87
C SER A 126 -18.44 12.83 -10.01
N VAL A 127 -18.20 13.22 -8.76
CA VAL A 127 -19.24 13.59 -7.79
C VAL A 127 -18.97 14.99 -7.25
N ASP A 128 -20.04 15.70 -6.88
CA ASP A 128 -19.99 17.05 -6.32
C ASP A 128 -19.00 17.14 -5.12
N VAL A 129 -18.24 18.25 -5.09
CA VAL A 129 -17.31 18.60 -4.02
C VAL A 129 -18.00 18.80 -2.67
N ASP A 130 -19.32 18.98 -2.63
CA ASP A 130 -20.10 18.99 -1.38
C ASP A 130 -20.33 17.59 -0.79
N VAL A 131 -20.16 16.55 -1.62
CA VAL A 131 -20.32 15.14 -1.26
C VAL A 131 -18.98 14.46 -0.99
N LEU A 132 -17.87 15.04 -1.47
CA LEU A 132 -16.51 14.53 -1.26
C LEU A 132 -15.60 15.58 -0.58
N PRO A 133 -14.48 15.20 0.06
CA PRO A 133 -13.75 16.09 0.96
C PRO A 133 -12.99 17.21 0.24
N ALA A 134 -13.02 18.42 0.79
CA ALA A 134 -12.29 19.59 0.27
C ALA A 134 -10.74 19.44 0.32
N GLY A 135 -10.22 18.50 1.12
CA GLY A 135 -8.80 18.15 1.22
C GLY A 135 -8.37 16.99 0.32
N GLY A 136 -9.28 16.45 -0.51
CA GLY A 136 -9.06 15.27 -1.34
C GLY A 136 -9.13 13.96 -0.56
N ALA A 137 -9.13 12.84 -1.30
CA ALA A 137 -9.26 11.49 -0.78
C ALA A 137 -8.28 11.14 0.37
N LEU A 138 -7.07 11.70 0.33
CA LEU A 138 -6.02 11.46 1.32
C LEU A 138 -6.28 12.11 2.70
N ALA A 139 -7.04 13.20 2.75
CA ALA A 139 -7.26 13.94 4.00
C ALA A 139 -8.17 13.21 4.99
N GLU A 140 -9.09 12.36 4.50
CA GLU A 140 -10.02 11.60 5.34
C GLU A 140 -9.53 10.19 5.68
N MET A 141 -8.59 9.62 4.91
CA MET A 141 -8.06 8.29 5.18
C MET A 141 -7.21 8.23 6.45
N GLY A 142 -6.63 9.36 6.87
CA GLY A 142 -5.65 9.38 7.96
C GLY A 142 -4.45 8.47 7.67
N LEU A 143 -3.34 8.67 8.37
CA LEU A 143 -2.24 7.69 8.32
C LEU A 143 -2.56 6.43 9.15
N TYR A 144 -3.73 6.39 9.80
CA TYR A 144 -4.17 5.35 10.75
C TYR A 144 -4.88 4.16 10.10
N ASP A 145 -5.18 4.23 8.80
CA ASP A 145 -5.79 3.14 8.04
C ASP A 145 -4.76 2.13 7.48
N ILE A 146 -3.48 2.29 7.81
CA ILE A 146 -2.50 1.20 7.71
C ILE A 146 -2.12 0.79 9.13
N GLN A 147 -2.72 -0.29 9.61
CA GLN A 147 -2.55 -0.84 10.96
C GLN A 147 -1.68 -2.09 10.96
N ALA A 148 -1.59 -2.79 9.82
CA ALA A 148 -0.85 -4.03 9.66
C ALA A 148 0.18 -3.92 8.52
N PRO A 149 1.25 -3.12 8.68
CA PRO A 149 2.35 -3.13 7.70
C PRO A 149 3.02 -4.52 7.68
N PRO A 150 3.55 -4.95 6.52
CA PRO A 150 4.23 -6.24 6.38
C PRO A 150 5.34 -6.43 7.42
N VAL A 151 5.49 -7.66 7.93
CA VAL A 151 6.46 -7.99 8.98
C VAL A 151 7.90 -7.66 8.56
N GLU A 152 8.19 -7.77 7.27
CA GLU A 152 9.48 -7.45 6.65
C GLU A 152 9.86 -5.98 6.84
N LEU A 153 8.87 -5.09 6.95
CA LEU A 153 9.07 -3.65 7.10
C LEU A 153 9.09 -3.17 8.55
N GLN A 154 8.72 -4.02 9.52
CA GLN A 154 8.64 -3.63 10.94
C GLN A 154 9.99 -3.17 11.53
N ARG A 155 11.11 -3.46 10.86
CA ARG A 155 12.45 -3.02 11.26
C ARG A 155 12.80 -1.61 10.76
N GLU A 156 11.98 -1.01 9.89
CA GLU A 156 12.15 0.36 9.40
C GLU A 156 11.78 1.38 10.51
N PRO A 157 12.30 2.63 10.49
CA PRO A 157 12.12 3.61 11.56
C PRO A 157 10.67 3.98 11.92
N ASP A 158 9.71 3.72 11.03
CA ASP A 158 8.28 3.93 11.18
C ASP A 158 7.47 2.62 11.09
N ALA A 159 8.13 1.48 11.39
CA ALA A 159 7.60 0.13 11.21
C ALA A 159 7.10 -0.17 9.79
N GLY A 160 7.56 0.58 8.78
CA GLY A 160 7.21 0.36 7.38
C GLY A 160 5.99 1.10 6.89
N VAL A 161 5.33 1.89 7.74
CA VAL A 161 4.09 2.60 7.41
C VAL A 161 4.28 3.53 6.22
N GLY A 162 5.31 4.37 6.20
CA GLY A 162 5.55 5.32 5.12
C GLY A 162 5.81 4.65 3.78
N ARG A 163 6.49 3.50 3.77
CA ARG A 163 6.74 2.73 2.55
C ARG A 163 5.46 2.03 2.06
N ALA A 164 4.65 1.48 2.97
CA ALA A 164 3.35 0.90 2.66
C ALA A 164 2.38 1.94 2.11
N VAL A 165 2.28 3.13 2.74
CA VAL A 165 1.48 4.26 2.26
C VAL A 165 1.97 4.71 0.88
N SER A 166 3.27 4.88 0.68
CA SER A 166 3.83 5.29 -0.62
C SER A 166 3.50 4.31 -1.73
N TRP A 167 3.61 3.01 -1.45
CA TRP A 167 3.21 1.95 -2.38
C TRP A 167 1.72 2.06 -2.72
N ALA A 168 0.87 2.17 -1.69
CA ALA A 168 -0.57 2.19 -1.84
C ALA A 168 -1.07 3.43 -2.63
N ILE A 169 -0.51 4.61 -2.35
CA ILE A 169 -0.78 5.85 -3.09
C ILE A 169 -0.41 5.68 -4.57
N SER A 170 0.79 5.18 -4.85
CA SER A 170 1.25 4.98 -6.23
C SER A 170 0.32 4.03 -6.99
N VAL A 171 -0.08 2.92 -6.37
CA VAL A 171 -0.96 1.93 -6.98
C VAL A 171 -2.38 2.49 -7.17
N ALA A 172 -2.94 3.18 -6.17
CA ALA A 172 -4.26 3.79 -6.26
C ALA A 172 -4.35 4.79 -7.43
N HIS A 173 -3.35 5.66 -7.58
CA HIS A 173 -3.28 6.63 -8.69
C HIS A 173 -3.11 5.96 -10.05
N GLU A 174 -2.44 4.80 -10.13
CA GLU A 174 -2.34 4.03 -11.38
C GLU A 174 -3.71 3.44 -11.78
N PHE A 175 -4.47 2.92 -10.82
CA PHE A 175 -5.71 2.17 -11.08
C PHE A 175 -6.99 3.00 -11.10
N ALA A 176 -7.00 4.16 -10.43
CA ALA A 176 -8.14 5.07 -10.41
C ALA A 176 -8.64 5.43 -11.83
N PRO A 177 -7.78 5.89 -12.78
CA PRO A 177 -8.25 6.30 -14.11
C PRO A 177 -8.64 5.14 -15.03
N LYS A 178 -8.18 3.90 -14.76
CA LYS A 178 -8.34 2.75 -15.68
C LYS A 178 -9.81 2.39 -15.90
N ALA A 179 -10.18 2.13 -17.16
CA ALA A 179 -11.51 1.70 -17.59
C ALA A 179 -11.78 0.21 -17.28
N MET A 180 -11.67 -0.16 -16.00
CA MET A 180 -11.94 -1.51 -15.50
C MET A 180 -12.84 -1.41 -14.27
N THR A 181 -13.48 -2.53 -13.90
CA THR A 181 -14.33 -2.57 -12.71
C THR A 181 -13.49 -2.41 -11.44
N ALA A 182 -14.09 -1.90 -10.36
CA ALA A 182 -13.36 -1.80 -9.09
C ALA A 182 -12.91 -3.17 -8.58
N GLU A 183 -13.72 -4.20 -8.78
CA GLU A 183 -13.40 -5.57 -8.38
C GLU A 183 -12.22 -6.14 -9.15
N ASP A 184 -12.12 -5.89 -10.46
CA ASP A 184 -10.96 -6.34 -11.25
C ASP A 184 -9.69 -5.56 -10.88
N ALA A 185 -9.83 -4.25 -10.63
CA ALA A 185 -8.71 -3.43 -10.17
C ALA A 185 -8.19 -3.93 -8.82
N ALA A 186 -9.08 -4.18 -7.85
CA ALA A 186 -8.68 -4.72 -6.55
C ALA A 186 -8.01 -6.08 -6.66
N ALA A 187 -8.49 -6.99 -7.53
CA ALA A 187 -7.83 -8.26 -7.76
C ALA A 187 -6.39 -8.09 -8.28
N GLU A 188 -6.14 -7.13 -9.18
CA GLU A 188 -4.78 -6.79 -9.63
C GLU A 188 -3.94 -6.15 -8.50
N ILE A 189 -4.54 -5.28 -7.68
CA ILE A 189 -3.89 -4.67 -6.52
C ILE A 189 -3.44 -5.74 -5.54
N CYS A 190 -4.31 -6.68 -5.18
CA CYS A 190 -3.99 -7.78 -4.26
C CYS A 190 -2.88 -8.68 -4.83
N ALA A 191 -2.94 -9.00 -6.13
CA ALA A 191 -1.90 -9.79 -6.78
C ALA A 191 -0.54 -9.08 -6.75
N ARG A 192 -0.51 -7.76 -7.00
CA ARG A 192 0.71 -6.95 -6.91
C ARG A 192 1.21 -6.82 -5.48
N TYR A 193 0.32 -6.71 -4.51
CA TYR A 193 0.67 -6.67 -3.10
C TYR A 193 1.34 -7.98 -2.69
N ALA A 194 0.76 -9.13 -3.00
CA ALA A 194 1.38 -10.43 -2.75
C ALA A 194 2.76 -10.56 -3.41
N ALA A 195 2.92 -10.11 -4.65
CA ALA A 195 4.21 -10.09 -5.32
C ALA A 195 5.21 -9.13 -4.64
N TRP A 196 4.75 -7.99 -4.13
CA TRP A 196 5.56 -7.05 -3.39
C TRP A 196 6.04 -7.64 -2.05
N ILE A 197 5.17 -8.33 -1.31
CA ILE A 197 5.56 -9.07 -0.09
C ILE A 197 6.67 -10.07 -0.39
N LEU A 198 6.52 -10.92 -1.42
CA LEU A 198 7.56 -11.89 -1.82
C LEU A 198 8.89 -11.21 -2.19
N GLN A 199 8.84 -10.00 -2.77
CA GLN A 199 10.05 -9.22 -3.04
C GLN A 199 10.70 -8.70 -1.77
N LEU A 200 9.92 -8.25 -0.79
CA LEU A 200 10.39 -7.80 0.52
C LEU A 200 11.05 -8.95 1.29
N GLU A 201 10.40 -10.12 1.34
CA GLU A 201 10.93 -11.34 1.96
C GLU A 201 12.27 -11.77 1.36
N ALA A 202 12.40 -11.68 0.04
CA ALA A 202 13.62 -12.06 -0.68
C ALA A 202 14.73 -11.00 -0.61
N ALA A 203 14.42 -9.76 -0.22
CA ALA A 203 15.37 -8.64 -0.27
C ALA A 203 16.63 -8.84 0.60
N PRO A 204 16.53 -9.35 1.85
CA PRO A 204 17.71 -9.59 2.68
C PRO A 204 18.68 -10.60 2.05
N ALA A 205 18.17 -11.70 1.50
CA ALA A 205 18.99 -12.73 0.85
C ALA A 205 19.67 -12.18 -0.42
N LYS A 206 18.94 -11.40 -1.23
CA LYS A 206 19.50 -10.72 -2.41
C LYS A 206 20.59 -9.72 -2.03
N ALA A 207 20.39 -8.94 -0.96
CA ALA A 207 21.38 -7.99 -0.46
C ALA A 207 22.65 -8.71 0.04
N ALA A 208 22.50 -9.80 0.79
CA ALA A 208 23.63 -10.62 1.26
C ALA A 208 24.41 -11.25 0.10
N ALA A 209 23.73 -11.81 -0.90
CA ALA A 209 24.38 -12.37 -2.09
C ALA A 209 25.14 -11.30 -2.89
N ALA A 210 24.56 -10.11 -3.06
CA ALA A 210 25.21 -9.00 -3.73
C ALA A 210 26.44 -8.50 -2.95
N ALA A 211 26.37 -8.43 -1.62
CA ALA A 211 27.50 -8.08 -0.78
C ALA A 211 28.63 -9.11 -0.87
N ALA A 212 28.32 -10.40 -0.84
CA ALA A 212 29.29 -11.48 -0.99
C ALA A 212 29.97 -11.44 -2.37
N ALA A 213 29.19 -11.23 -3.45
CA ALA A 213 29.74 -11.10 -4.80
C ALA A 213 30.69 -9.89 -4.92
N ARG A 214 30.33 -8.74 -4.34
CA ARG A 214 31.21 -7.55 -4.28
C ARG A 214 32.50 -7.84 -3.50
N ALA A 215 32.41 -8.53 -2.37
CA ALA A 215 33.58 -8.90 -1.57
C ALA A 215 34.51 -9.85 -2.33
N GLN A 216 33.95 -10.84 -3.04
CA GLN A 216 34.73 -11.76 -3.89
C GLN A 216 35.40 -11.03 -5.06
N ALA A 217 34.68 -10.14 -5.74
CA ALA A 217 35.22 -9.33 -6.82
C ALA A 217 36.36 -8.42 -6.34
N ALA A 218 36.21 -7.79 -5.16
CA ALA A 218 37.25 -6.98 -4.55
C ALA A 218 38.49 -7.81 -4.18
N ALA A 219 38.29 -8.99 -3.58
CA ALA A 219 39.40 -9.91 -3.26
C ALA A 219 40.14 -10.39 -4.51
N ALA A 220 39.42 -10.72 -5.59
CA ALA A 220 39.99 -11.10 -6.86
C ALA A 220 40.79 -9.94 -7.49
N ALA A 221 40.28 -8.71 -7.44
CA ALA A 221 40.98 -7.52 -7.93
C ALA A 221 42.28 -7.27 -7.16
N ILE A 222 42.26 -7.41 -5.83
CA ILE A 222 43.47 -7.29 -4.98
C ILE A 222 44.50 -8.37 -5.37
N SER A 223 44.08 -9.62 -5.53
CA SER A 223 44.95 -10.73 -5.92
C SER A 223 45.59 -10.49 -7.29
N THR A 224 44.81 -10.07 -8.29
CA THR A 224 45.31 -9.71 -9.62
C THR A 224 46.30 -8.56 -9.56
N ALA A 225 46.02 -7.51 -8.79
CA ALA A 225 46.93 -6.38 -8.61
C ALA A 225 48.26 -6.81 -7.96
N GLN A 226 48.21 -7.68 -6.95
CA GLN A 226 49.42 -8.24 -6.32
C GLN A 226 50.23 -9.10 -7.30
N ARG A 227 49.56 -9.92 -8.12
CA ARG A 227 50.23 -10.74 -9.14
C ARG A 227 50.90 -9.86 -10.19
N LEU A 228 50.22 -8.83 -10.69
CA LEU A 228 50.79 -7.88 -11.65
C LEU A 228 51.99 -7.14 -11.07
N ARG A 229 51.95 -6.71 -9.80
CA ARG A 229 53.11 -6.10 -9.13
C ARG A 229 54.31 -7.05 -9.08
N ARG A 230 54.10 -8.34 -8.78
CA ARG A 230 55.17 -9.35 -8.79
C ARG A 230 55.75 -9.55 -10.19
N VAL A 231 54.91 -9.63 -11.23
CA VAL A 231 55.38 -9.75 -12.63
C VAL A 231 56.22 -8.55 -13.04
N HIS A 232 55.78 -7.33 -12.74
CA HIS A 232 56.58 -6.13 -13.01
C HIS A 232 57.92 -6.13 -12.28
N ALA A 233 57.96 -6.56 -11.02
CA ALA A 233 59.21 -6.68 -10.27
C ALA A 233 60.19 -7.67 -10.94
N TRP A 234 59.69 -8.85 -11.38
CA TRP A 234 60.51 -9.82 -12.10
C TRP A 234 61.01 -9.29 -13.45
N MET A 235 60.16 -8.60 -14.21
CA MET A 235 60.57 -7.94 -15.46
C MET A 235 61.65 -6.88 -15.23
N ALA A 236 61.53 -6.08 -14.17
CA ALA A 236 62.53 -5.09 -13.82
C ALA A 236 63.87 -5.74 -13.45
N VAL A 237 63.86 -6.83 -12.67
CA VAL A 237 65.06 -7.61 -12.36
C VAL A 237 65.70 -8.16 -13.64
N ALA A 238 64.91 -8.78 -14.53
CA ALA A 238 65.40 -9.32 -15.79
C ALA A 238 66.02 -8.23 -16.69
N ALA A 239 65.40 -7.05 -16.76
CA ALA A 239 65.93 -5.92 -17.51
C ALA A 239 67.27 -5.43 -16.94
N VAL A 240 67.40 -5.35 -15.61
CA VAL A 240 68.66 -4.99 -14.96
C VAL A 240 69.75 -6.02 -15.24
N THR A 241 69.45 -7.32 -15.19
CA THR A 241 70.43 -8.36 -15.53
C THR A 241 70.90 -8.27 -16.98
N VAL A 242 69.98 -8.06 -17.94
CA VAL A 242 70.34 -7.89 -19.36
C VAL A 242 71.21 -6.64 -19.57
N LEU A 243 70.89 -5.53 -18.92
CA LEU A 243 71.70 -4.31 -18.96
C LEU A 243 73.09 -4.51 -18.35
N ALA A 244 73.19 -5.24 -17.24
CA ALA A 244 74.45 -5.56 -16.61
C ALA A 244 75.33 -6.47 -17.49
N GLU A 245 74.74 -7.49 -18.11
CA GLU A 245 75.44 -8.36 -19.08
C GLU A 245 75.93 -7.56 -20.30
N ALA A 246 75.07 -6.73 -20.88
CA ALA A 246 75.45 -5.87 -22.01
C ALA A 246 76.59 -4.90 -21.63
N PHE A 247 76.53 -4.30 -20.45
CA PHE A 247 77.59 -3.43 -19.93
C PHE A 247 78.92 -4.18 -19.75
N MET A 248 78.87 -5.40 -19.20
CA MET A 248 80.07 -6.23 -19.04
C MET A 248 80.68 -6.63 -20.38
N LEU A 249 79.86 -7.02 -21.36
CA LEU A 249 80.31 -7.32 -22.73
C LEU A 249 80.96 -6.09 -23.39
N LEU A 250 80.36 -4.90 -23.25
CA LEU A 250 80.94 -3.63 -23.71
C LEU A 250 82.29 -3.36 -23.03
N LYS A 251 82.38 -3.54 -21.71
CA LYS A 251 83.63 -3.33 -20.96
C LYS A 251 84.74 -4.28 -21.42
N PHE A 252 84.42 -5.55 -21.71
CA PHE A 252 85.41 -6.50 -22.23
C PHE A 252 85.79 -6.23 -23.70
N ALA A 253 84.85 -5.78 -24.53
CA ALA A 253 85.12 -5.47 -25.93
C ALA A 253 85.94 -4.20 -26.14
N PHE A 254 85.83 -3.21 -25.24
CA PHE A 254 86.49 -1.90 -25.38
C PHE A 254 87.54 -1.59 -24.29
N GLY A 255 87.67 -2.42 -23.26
CA GLY A 255 88.64 -2.26 -22.17
C GLY A 255 89.95 -3.04 -22.33
N GLY A 256 90.12 -3.75 -23.45
CA GLY A 256 91.38 -4.39 -23.84
C GLY A 256 92.20 -3.47 -24.75
N ALA A 257 92.83 -2.46 -24.16
CA ALA A 257 93.93 -1.68 -24.75
C ALA A 257 94.93 -1.35 -23.64
#